data_AF-A0ABC9W7T0-F1
#
_entry.id   AF-A0ABC9W7T0-F1
#
_cell.length_a   1.000
_cell.length_b   1.000
_cell.length_c   1.000
_cell.angle_alpha   90.00
_cell.angle_beta   90.00
_cell.angle_gamma   90.00
#
_symmetry.space_group_name_H-M   'P 1'
#
loop_
_entity.id
_entity.type
_entity.pdbx_description
1 polymer ?
#
loop_
_entity_poly.entity_id
_entity_poly.type
_entity_poly.pdbx_seq_one_letter_code
_entity_poly.pdbx_strand_id
1 'polypeptide(L)'
;MVRWSSNCLQQLKEGKDDRAHLAAKEGHLHCFKFLVSKMATAMHTLKARNDQGETPRDLAERFYKDNILQYIDSVEKEDERPETQEVRAYRKIQELQQLLEIAYSNYRQLGGITEEEKKMKKEEREVEKAMRELEAQLEYERVRREKLESQLDDYRAEISRLRESLEKTRAPPALPMVSAT
;
A
#
# COMPACT_ATOMS: atom_id res chain seq x y z
N MET A 1 -12.66 41.47 -18.74
CA MET A 1 -11.22 41.74 -18.98
C MET A 1 -10.46 40.46 -19.34
N VAL A 2 -11.01 39.61 -20.24
CA VAL A 2 -10.45 38.26 -20.53
C VAL A 2 -10.15 38.04 -22.02
N ARG A 3 -10.56 38.98 -22.88
CA ARG A 3 -10.48 38.84 -24.34
C ARG A 3 -9.09 39.13 -24.92
N TRP A 4 -8.22 39.82 -24.15
CA TRP A 4 -6.83 40.10 -24.53
C TRP A 4 -5.91 38.91 -24.24
N SER A 5 -6.16 38.19 -23.14
CA SER A 5 -5.35 37.05 -22.71
C SER A 5 -5.41 35.88 -23.71
N SER A 6 -6.59 35.59 -24.26
CA SER A 6 -6.73 34.51 -25.26
C SER A 6 -6.06 34.84 -26.60
N ASN A 7 -6.08 36.10 -27.04
CA ASN A 7 -5.50 36.51 -28.33
C ASN A 7 -3.96 36.52 -28.28
N CYS A 8 -3.36 37.06 -27.22
CA CYS A 8 -1.90 37.01 -27.05
C CYS A 8 -1.36 35.58 -26.97
N LEU A 9 -2.10 34.67 -26.33
CA LEU A 9 -1.73 33.25 -26.28
C LEU A 9 -1.84 32.58 -27.66
N GLN A 10 -2.77 33.00 -28.51
CA GLN A 10 -2.94 32.50 -29.88
C GLN A 10 -1.76 32.93 -30.77
N GLN A 11 -1.41 34.23 -30.75
CA GLN A 11 -0.30 34.79 -31.54
C GLN A 11 1.07 34.20 -31.14
N LEU A 12 1.26 33.91 -29.84
CA LEU A 12 2.44 33.21 -29.34
C LEU A 12 2.49 31.73 -29.75
N LYS A 13 1.35 31.10 -30.02
CA LYS A 13 1.27 29.71 -30.50
C LYS A 13 1.58 29.64 -31.99
N GLU A 14 0.92 30.45 -32.81
CA GLU A 14 1.15 30.56 -34.25
C GLU A 14 2.64 30.78 -34.56
N GLY A 15 3.26 31.77 -33.90
CA GLY A 15 4.69 32.03 -34.08
C GLY A 15 5.64 30.96 -33.53
N LYS A 16 5.19 30.02 -32.70
CA LYS A 16 5.98 28.86 -32.24
C LYS A 16 5.81 27.66 -33.15
N ASP A 17 4.60 27.46 -33.67
CA ASP A 17 4.30 26.43 -34.65
C ASP A 17 5.11 26.69 -35.91
N ASP A 18 5.14 27.93 -36.41
CA ASP A 18 5.97 28.33 -37.56
C ASP A 18 7.48 28.06 -37.35
N ARG A 19 7.97 28.24 -36.11
CA ARG A 19 9.36 27.90 -35.77
C ARG A 19 9.60 26.39 -35.83
N ALA A 20 8.62 25.58 -35.45
CA ALA A 20 8.72 24.13 -35.54
C ALA A 20 8.71 23.67 -37.01
N HIS A 21 7.88 24.28 -37.86
CA HIS A 21 7.87 24.06 -39.31
C HIS A 21 9.22 24.39 -39.94
N LEU A 22 9.82 25.54 -39.58
CA LEU A 22 11.14 25.92 -40.09
C LEU A 22 12.24 24.97 -39.62
N ALA A 23 12.23 24.59 -38.34
CA ALA A 23 13.19 23.62 -37.80
C ALA A 23 13.08 22.24 -38.48
N ALA A 24 11.85 21.80 -38.80
CA ALA A 24 11.60 20.56 -39.54
C ALA A 24 12.11 20.65 -40.97
N LYS A 25 11.83 21.76 -41.67
CA LYS A 25 12.31 22.03 -43.03
C LYS A 25 13.84 22.05 -43.15
N GLU A 26 14.54 22.67 -42.19
CA GLU A 26 16.01 22.76 -42.23
C GLU A 26 16.67 21.43 -41.78
N GLY A 27 15.99 20.63 -40.97
CA GLY A 27 16.50 19.37 -40.40
C GLY A 27 17.17 19.54 -39.03
N HIS A 28 16.88 20.64 -38.33
CA HIS A 28 17.48 20.95 -37.02
C HIS A 28 16.81 20.15 -35.89
N LEU A 29 17.16 18.87 -35.78
CA LEU A 29 16.54 17.92 -34.86
C LEU A 29 16.48 18.39 -33.40
N HIS A 30 17.57 18.96 -32.89
CA HIS A 30 17.62 19.39 -31.49
C HIS A 30 16.70 20.59 -31.22
N CYS A 31 16.66 21.56 -32.14
CA CYS A 31 15.75 22.70 -32.07
C CYS A 31 14.29 22.22 -32.17
N PHE A 32 14.02 21.28 -33.07
CA PHE A 32 12.69 20.69 -33.24
C PHE A 32 12.23 19.95 -31.98
N LYS A 33 13.06 19.07 -31.41
CA LYS A 33 12.80 18.39 -30.12
C LYS A 33 12.52 19.37 -28.99
N PHE A 34 13.31 20.43 -28.91
CA PHE A 34 13.12 21.46 -27.89
C PHE A 34 11.77 22.18 -28.06
N LEU A 35 11.40 22.54 -29.28
CA LEU A 35 10.12 23.20 -29.56
C LEU A 35 8.93 22.30 -29.21
N VAL A 36 8.95 21.03 -29.65
CA VAL A 36 7.91 20.04 -29.35
C VAL A 36 7.77 19.82 -27.83
N SER A 37 8.88 19.71 -27.10
CA SER A 37 8.85 19.51 -25.63
C SER A 37 8.36 20.71 -24.82
N LYS A 38 8.47 21.94 -25.35
CA LYS A 38 8.04 23.17 -24.68
C LYS A 38 6.58 23.55 -24.98
N MET A 39 5.89 22.75 -25.78
CA MET A 39 4.48 22.95 -26.14
C MET A 39 3.55 22.15 -25.23
N ALA A 40 2.29 22.58 -25.13
CA ALA A 40 1.32 22.02 -24.18
C ALA A 40 0.98 20.55 -24.46
N THR A 41 1.00 20.15 -25.73
CA THR A 41 0.90 18.77 -26.18
C THR A 41 1.76 18.60 -27.43
N ALA A 42 2.62 17.59 -27.46
CA ALA A 42 3.48 17.30 -28.61
C ALA A 42 2.65 17.12 -29.90
N MET A 43 1.47 16.51 -29.76
CA MET A 43 0.54 16.24 -30.84
C MET A 43 -0.09 17.50 -31.46
N HIS A 44 -0.18 18.61 -30.70
CA HIS A 44 -0.64 19.87 -31.25
C HIS A 44 0.38 20.46 -32.22
N THR A 45 1.67 20.42 -31.90
CA THR A 45 2.76 20.88 -32.77
C THR A 45 2.85 20.07 -34.05
N LEU A 46 2.75 18.74 -33.94
CA LEU A 46 2.89 17.85 -35.08
C LEU A 46 1.72 17.95 -36.07
N LYS A 47 0.53 18.32 -35.59
CA LYS A 47 -0.68 18.52 -36.41
C LYS A 47 -0.95 19.98 -36.78
N ALA A 48 -0.12 20.91 -36.30
CA ALA A 48 -0.23 22.32 -36.66
C ALA A 48 -0.02 22.49 -38.17
N ARG A 49 -0.70 23.47 -38.76
CA ARG A 49 -0.59 23.80 -40.18
C ARG A 49 -0.08 25.23 -40.32
N ASN A 50 0.90 25.42 -41.19
CA ASN A 50 1.40 26.75 -41.54
C ASN A 50 0.44 27.46 -42.54
N ASP A 51 0.81 28.66 -42.99
CA ASP A 51 0.05 29.45 -43.98
C ASP A 51 -0.15 28.74 -45.33
N GLN A 52 0.65 27.71 -45.63
CA GLN A 52 0.52 26.86 -46.83
C GLN A 52 -0.33 25.61 -46.58
N GLY A 53 -0.85 25.43 -45.36
CA GLY A 53 -1.59 24.24 -44.96
C GLY A 53 -0.72 23.00 -44.73
N GLU A 54 0.61 23.14 -44.78
CA GLU A 54 1.58 22.05 -44.58
C GLU A 54 1.85 21.86 -43.08
N THR A 55 2.01 20.61 -42.67
CA THR A 55 2.48 20.24 -41.32
C THR A 55 4.01 20.20 -41.27
N PRO A 56 4.63 20.17 -40.07
CA PRO A 56 6.07 20.00 -39.95
C PRO A 56 6.56 18.68 -40.58
N ARG A 57 5.70 17.64 -40.60
CA ARG A 57 5.99 16.36 -41.27
C ARG A 57 6.06 16.52 -42.79
N ASP A 58 5.08 17.20 -43.39
CA ASP A 58 5.04 17.42 -44.84
C ASP A 58 6.29 18.19 -45.32
N LEU A 59 6.74 19.16 -44.53
CA LEU A 59 7.99 19.88 -44.78
C LEU A 59 9.22 18.96 -44.62
N ALA A 60 9.30 18.16 -43.55
CA ALA A 60 10.40 17.24 -43.38
C ALA A 60 10.48 16.21 -44.52
N GLU A 61 9.36 15.72 -45.02
CA GLU A 61 9.28 14.79 -46.15
C GLU A 61 9.70 15.46 -47.46
N ARG A 62 9.14 16.64 -47.76
CA ARG A 62 9.46 17.41 -48.98
C ARG A 62 10.93 17.81 -49.08
N PHE A 63 11.58 18.03 -47.94
CA PHE A 63 12.99 18.42 -47.86
C PHE A 63 13.92 17.26 -47.48
N TYR A 64 13.43 16.01 -47.50
CA TYR A 64 14.21 14.79 -47.25
C TYR A 64 14.97 14.80 -45.92
N LYS A 65 14.28 15.18 -44.84
CA LYS A 65 14.85 15.29 -43.48
C LYS A 65 14.51 14.05 -42.65
N ASP A 66 15.15 12.93 -42.97
CA ASP A 66 14.93 11.63 -42.32
C ASP A 66 15.07 11.67 -40.80
N ASN A 67 16.04 12.44 -40.29
CA ASN A 67 16.24 12.61 -38.85
C ASN A 67 15.03 13.21 -38.13
N ILE A 68 14.31 14.11 -38.81
CA ILE A 68 13.07 14.72 -38.30
C ILE A 68 11.92 13.73 -38.43
N LEU A 69 11.78 13.07 -39.58
CA LEU A 69 10.74 12.06 -39.80
C LEU A 69 10.83 10.91 -38.78
N GLN A 70 12.03 10.39 -38.52
CA GLN A 70 12.26 9.35 -37.52
C GLN A 70 11.84 9.80 -36.12
N TYR A 71 12.07 11.07 -35.77
CA TYR A 71 11.63 11.63 -34.49
C TYR A 71 10.11 11.80 -34.44
N ILE A 72 9.48 12.32 -35.51
CA ILE A 72 8.03 12.44 -35.61
C ILE A 72 7.38 11.06 -35.47
N ASP A 73 7.86 10.05 -36.20
CA ASP A 73 7.38 8.67 -36.11
C ASP A 73 7.56 8.08 -34.70
N SER A 74 8.63 8.43 -33.98
CA SER A 74 8.85 7.97 -32.61
C SER A 74 7.85 8.59 -31.63
N VAL A 75 7.51 9.87 -31.80
CA VAL A 75 6.56 10.60 -30.94
C VAL A 75 5.13 10.17 -31.24
N GLU A 76 4.78 10.00 -32.51
CA GLU A 76 3.48 9.47 -32.92
C GLU A 76 3.25 8.07 -32.35
N LYS A 77 4.27 7.19 -32.36
CA LYS A 77 4.18 5.85 -31.72
C LYS A 77 4.03 5.90 -30.21
N GLU A 78 4.54 6.92 -29.52
CA GLU A 78 4.38 7.09 -28.08
C GLU A 78 2.95 7.55 -27.71
N ASP A 79 2.36 8.43 -28.52
CA ASP A 79 0.96 8.89 -28.37
C ASP A 79 -0.05 7.84 -28.88
N GLU A 80 0.34 7.05 -29.88
CA GLU A 80 -0.38 5.88 -30.38
C GLU A 80 -0.21 4.65 -29.50
N ARG A 81 0.59 4.69 -28.41
CA ARG A 81 0.44 3.70 -27.35
C ARG A 81 -0.97 3.90 -26.82
N PRO A 82 -1.93 3.03 -27.19
CA PRO A 82 -3.26 3.20 -26.67
C PRO A 82 -3.10 3.05 -25.16
N GLU A 83 -3.71 3.91 -24.35
CA GLU A 83 -4.04 3.46 -22.99
C GLU A 83 -4.73 2.11 -23.21
N THR A 84 -4.03 1.04 -22.82
CA THR A 84 -4.47 -0.31 -23.15
C THR A 84 -5.89 -0.44 -22.59
N GLN A 85 -6.72 -1.26 -23.22
CA GLN A 85 -8.07 -1.48 -22.69
C GLN A 85 -8.01 -1.89 -21.21
N GLU A 86 -6.93 -2.56 -20.80
CA GLU A 86 -6.57 -2.88 -19.43
C GLU A 86 -6.36 -1.63 -18.54
N VAL A 87 -5.56 -0.64 -18.96
CA VAL A 87 -5.34 0.59 -18.20
C VAL A 87 -6.64 1.37 -18.00
N ARG A 88 -7.47 1.44 -19.04
CA ARG A 88 -8.79 2.09 -18.96
C ARG A 88 -9.76 1.34 -18.05
N ALA A 89 -9.80 0.01 -18.17
CA ALA A 89 -10.60 -0.83 -17.30
C ALA A 89 -10.15 -0.70 -15.83
N TYR A 90 -8.84 -0.66 -15.58
CA TYR A 90 -8.29 -0.51 -14.24
C TYR A 90 -8.62 0.86 -13.62
N ARG A 91 -8.46 1.95 -14.38
CA ARG A 91 -8.92 3.28 -13.92
C ARG A 91 -10.40 3.26 -13.58
N LYS A 92 -11.22 2.57 -14.39
CA LYS A 92 -12.65 2.46 -14.11
C LYS A 92 -12.97 1.68 -12.84
N ILE A 93 -12.21 0.61 -12.56
CA ILE A 93 -12.31 -0.13 -11.29
C ILE A 93 -12.00 0.80 -10.11
N GLN A 94 -10.93 1.59 -10.19
CA GLN A 94 -10.56 2.52 -9.13
C GLN A 94 -11.62 3.60 -8.87
N GLU A 95 -12.19 4.19 -9.92
CA GLU A 95 -13.30 5.15 -9.81
C GLU A 95 -14.50 4.52 -9.09
N LEU A 96 -14.87 3.29 -9.48
CA LEU A 96 -16.00 2.58 -8.87
C LEU A 96 -15.73 2.23 -7.40
N GLN A 97 -14.50 1.84 -7.06
CA GLN A 97 -14.09 1.60 -5.67
C GLN A 97 -14.23 2.86 -4.81
N GLN A 98 -13.79 4.02 -5.33
CA GLN A 98 -13.91 5.28 -4.61
C GLN A 98 -15.38 5.70 -4.39
N LEU A 99 -16.22 5.55 -5.41
CA LEU A 99 -17.66 5.83 -5.28
C LEU A 99 -18.33 4.89 -4.28
N LEU A 100 -17.96 3.62 -4.27
CA LEU A 100 -18.48 2.64 -3.32
C LEU A 100 -18.08 2.99 -1.89
N GLU A 101 -16.85 3.42 -1.65
CA GLU A 101 -16.39 3.87 -0.34
C GLU A 101 -17.20 5.08 0.16
N ILE A 102 -17.44 6.07 -0.71
CA ILE A 102 -18.29 7.21 -0.40
C ILE A 102 -19.71 6.75 -0.06
N ALA A 103 -20.28 5.84 -0.84
CA ALA A 103 -21.61 5.31 -0.59
C ALA A 103 -21.70 4.59 0.77
N TYR A 104 -20.72 3.76 1.13
CA TYR A 104 -20.65 3.12 2.45
C TYR A 104 -20.50 4.12 3.59
N SER A 105 -19.66 5.15 3.42
CA SER A 105 -19.51 6.23 4.40
C SER A 105 -20.83 6.94 4.63
N ASN A 106 -21.53 7.32 3.56
CA ASN A 106 -22.83 7.97 3.63
C ASN A 106 -23.89 7.07 4.29
N TYR A 107 -23.92 5.78 3.90
CA TYR A 107 -24.83 4.80 4.50
C TYR A 107 -24.61 4.71 6.02
N ARG A 108 -23.34 4.63 6.47
CA ARG A 108 -22.99 4.62 7.91
C ARG A 108 -23.34 5.92 8.62
N GLN A 109 -23.08 7.07 8.01
CA GLN A 109 -23.45 8.38 8.58
C GLN A 109 -24.95 8.53 8.78
N LEU A 110 -25.76 7.92 7.91
CA LEU A 110 -27.22 7.85 8.03
C LEU A 110 -27.70 6.77 9.03
N GLY A 111 -26.79 6.13 9.76
CA GLY A 111 -27.10 5.08 10.74
C GLY A 111 -27.29 3.69 10.14
N GLY A 112 -26.96 3.51 8.85
CA GLY A 112 -26.92 2.21 8.20
C GLY A 112 -25.77 1.35 8.73
N ILE A 113 -26.07 0.09 9.01
CA ILE A 113 -25.06 -0.93 9.38
C ILE A 113 -25.08 -1.97 8.27
N THR A 114 -23.91 -2.33 7.73
CA THR A 114 -23.83 -3.31 6.65
C THR A 114 -24.09 -4.72 7.18
N GLU A 115 -24.52 -5.64 6.31
CA GLU A 115 -24.74 -7.04 6.74
C GLU A 115 -23.42 -7.70 7.15
N GLU A 116 -22.32 -7.33 6.51
CA GLU A 116 -20.98 -7.76 6.87
C GLU A 116 -20.60 -7.31 8.28
N GLU A 117 -20.88 -6.04 8.64
CA GLU A 117 -20.62 -5.50 9.97
C GLU A 117 -21.48 -6.17 11.04
N LYS A 118 -22.75 -6.44 10.74
CA LYS A 118 -23.64 -7.18 11.66
C LYS A 118 -23.12 -8.60 11.89
N LYS A 119 -22.70 -9.28 10.82
CA LYS A 119 -22.17 -10.64 10.88
C LYS A 119 -20.86 -10.68 11.67
N MET A 120 -19.92 -9.79 11.36
CA MET A 120 -18.65 -9.68 12.06
C MET A 120 -18.86 -9.38 13.56
N LYS A 121 -19.78 -8.47 13.90
CA LYS A 121 -20.11 -8.17 15.30
C LYS A 121 -20.74 -9.35 16.04
N LYS A 122 -21.50 -10.19 15.32
CA LYS A 122 -22.04 -11.43 15.89
C LYS A 122 -20.92 -12.44 16.13
N GLU A 123 -20.05 -12.65 15.15
CA GLU A 123 -18.91 -13.56 15.25
C GLU A 123 -17.96 -13.12 16.37
N GLU A 124 -17.66 -11.82 16.47
CA GLU A 124 -16.85 -11.24 17.54
C GLU A 124 -17.43 -11.56 18.93
N ARG A 125 -18.75 -11.42 19.11
CA ARG A 125 -19.43 -11.78 20.37
C ARG A 125 -19.33 -13.27 20.69
N GLU A 126 -19.43 -14.13 19.69
CA GLU A 126 -19.30 -15.58 19.92
C GLU A 126 -17.86 -15.96 20.27
N VAL A 127 -16.87 -15.35 19.62
CA VAL A 127 -15.45 -15.51 19.97
C VAL A 127 -15.17 -14.99 21.37
N GLU A 128 -15.69 -13.82 21.74
CA GLU A 128 -15.51 -13.23 23.07
C GLU A 128 -16.07 -14.13 24.18
N LYS A 129 -17.24 -14.75 23.95
CA LYS A 129 -17.80 -15.75 24.88
C LYS A 129 -16.88 -16.97 25.02
N ALA A 130 -16.42 -17.53 23.89
CA ALA A 130 -15.53 -18.67 23.90
C ALA A 130 -14.20 -18.37 24.63
N MET A 131 -13.66 -17.15 24.44
CA MET A 131 -12.48 -16.71 25.18
C MET A 131 -12.72 -16.68 26.69
N ARG A 132 -13.83 -16.10 27.15
CA ARG A 132 -14.18 -16.05 28.59
C ARG A 132 -14.34 -17.45 29.19
N GLU A 133 -14.94 -18.37 28.44
CA GLU A 133 -15.09 -19.77 28.87
C GLU A 133 -13.73 -20.46 29.02
N LEU A 134 -12.83 -20.28 28.06
CA LEU A 134 -11.47 -20.83 28.12
C LEU A 134 -10.64 -20.20 29.25
N GLU A 135 -10.76 -18.90 29.48
CA GLU A 135 -10.12 -18.20 30.60
C GLU A 135 -10.59 -18.78 31.95
N ALA A 136 -11.89 -19.02 32.11
CA ALA A 136 -12.44 -19.63 33.32
C ALA A 136 -11.93 -21.06 33.52
N GLN A 137 -11.82 -21.85 32.45
CA GLN A 137 -11.24 -23.19 32.50
C GLN A 137 -9.76 -23.16 32.90
N LEU A 138 -9.00 -22.21 32.35
CA LEU A 138 -7.59 -22.05 32.69
C LEU A 138 -7.42 -21.68 34.16
N GLU A 139 -8.22 -20.76 34.68
CA GLU A 139 -8.16 -20.38 36.09
C GLU A 139 -8.56 -21.54 37.01
N TYR A 140 -9.58 -22.30 36.64
CA TYR A 140 -9.97 -23.51 37.37
C TYR A 140 -8.81 -24.51 37.48
N GLU A 141 -8.16 -24.83 36.36
CA GLU A 141 -7.01 -25.74 36.36
C GLU A 141 -5.79 -25.16 37.07
N ARG A 142 -5.61 -23.83 37.05
CA ARG A 142 -4.56 -23.14 37.82
C ARG A 142 -4.76 -23.33 39.32
N VAL A 143 -5.94 -23.02 39.84
CA VAL A 143 -6.28 -23.19 41.26
C VAL A 143 -6.20 -24.65 41.67
N ARG A 144 -6.68 -25.56 40.82
CA ARG A 144 -6.60 -27.01 41.06
C ARG A 144 -5.14 -27.48 41.20
N ARG A 145 -4.24 -26.99 40.35
CA ARG A 145 -2.80 -27.30 40.41
C ARG A 145 -2.17 -26.77 41.70
N GLU A 146 -2.45 -25.51 42.06
CA GLU A 146 -1.93 -24.90 43.29
C GLU A 146 -2.34 -25.70 44.54
N LYS A 147 -3.59 -26.18 44.58
CA LYS A 147 -4.06 -27.05 45.68
C LYS A 147 -3.29 -28.37 45.76
N LEU A 148 -3.00 -28.99 44.62
CA LEU A 148 -2.20 -30.24 44.59
C LEU A 148 -0.74 -29.98 44.97
N GLU A 149 -0.17 -28.84 44.58
CA GLU A 149 1.19 -28.43 44.97
C GLU A 149 1.30 -28.22 46.49
N SER A 150 0.34 -27.53 47.10
CA SER A 150 0.26 -27.41 48.56
C SER A 150 0.20 -28.78 49.26
N GLN A 151 -0.60 -29.71 48.74
CA GLN A 151 -0.67 -31.07 49.29
C GLN A 151 0.65 -31.82 49.16
N LEU A 152 1.36 -31.66 48.03
CA LEU A 152 2.68 -32.27 47.85
C LEU A 152 3.70 -31.71 48.84
N ASP A 153 3.67 -30.40 49.11
CA ASP A 153 4.56 -29.78 50.08
C ASP A 153 4.26 -30.23 51.53
N ASP A 154 3.00 -30.41 51.90
CA ASP A 154 2.61 -31.01 53.18
C ASP A 154 3.16 -32.44 53.32
N TYR A 155 3.00 -33.28 52.30
CA TYR A 155 3.55 -34.64 52.30
C TYR A 155 5.08 -34.65 52.35
N ARG A 156 5.76 -33.73 51.64
CA ARG A 156 7.22 -33.57 51.70
C ARG A 156 7.69 -33.18 53.10
N ALA A 157 6.98 -32.28 53.77
CA ALA A 157 7.27 -31.86 55.14
C ALA A 157 7.10 -33.04 56.11
N GLU A 158 6.02 -33.81 55.96
CA GLU A 158 5.77 -34.99 56.80
C GLU A 158 6.83 -36.09 56.61
N ILE A 159 7.20 -36.39 55.37
CA ILE A 159 8.30 -37.32 55.07
C ILE A 159 9.60 -36.84 55.72
N SER A 160 9.88 -35.54 55.68
CA SER A 160 11.09 -34.96 56.30
C SER A 160 11.07 -35.12 57.82
N ARG A 161 9.94 -34.85 58.48
CA ARG A 161 9.76 -35.03 59.93
C ARG A 161 9.90 -36.49 60.37
N LEU A 162 9.29 -37.41 59.63
CA LEU A 162 9.38 -38.85 59.90
C LEU A 162 10.81 -39.35 59.73
N ARG A 163 11.54 -38.87 58.71
CA ARG A 163 12.97 -39.18 58.52
C ARG A 163 13.83 -38.69 59.69
N GLU A 164 13.62 -37.46 60.15
CA GLU A 164 14.34 -36.90 61.29
C GLU A 164 14.07 -37.68 62.59
N SER A 165 12.80 -38.04 62.83
CA SER A 165 12.42 -38.86 63.99
C SER A 165 13.03 -40.26 63.94
N LEU A 166 13.10 -40.86 62.74
CA LEU A 166 13.75 -42.15 62.52
C LEU A 166 15.27 -42.06 62.77
N GLU A 167 15.92 -41.00 62.29
CA GLU A 167 17.35 -40.76 62.51
C GLU A 167 17.66 -40.60 64.00
N LYS A 168 16.84 -39.86 64.74
CA LYS A 168 16.95 -39.71 66.19
C LYS A 168 16.79 -41.02 66.95
N THR A 169 15.97 -41.94 66.43
CA THR A 169 15.78 -43.28 67.01
C THR A 169 16.92 -44.23 66.65
N ARG A 170 17.57 -44.02 65.49
CA ARG A 170 18.75 -44.77 65.04
C ARG A 170 20.08 -44.28 65.64
N ALA A 171 20.16 -43.03 66.09
CA ALA A 171 21.35 -42.50 66.75
C ALA A 171 21.59 -43.22 68.11
N PRO A 172 22.77 -43.82 68.35
CA PRO A 172 23.05 -44.52 69.61
C PRO A 172 23.08 -43.54 70.80
N PRO A 173 22.65 -43.97 72.01
CA PRO A 173 22.65 -43.10 73.19
C PRO A 173 24.08 -42.71 73.54
N ALA A 174 24.32 -41.40 73.73
CA ALA A 174 25.63 -40.88 74.13
C ALA A 174 26.02 -41.52 75.48
N LEU A 175 27.01 -42.41 75.46
CA LEU A 175 27.56 -43.02 76.66
C LEU A 175 28.33 -41.95 77.45
N PRO A 176 28.13 -41.83 78.77
CA PRO A 176 28.92 -40.91 79.58
C PRO A 176 30.37 -41.40 79.61
N MET A 177 31.29 -40.52 79.21
CA MET A 177 32.73 -40.75 79.31
C MET A 177 33.10 -40.88 80.79
N VAL A 178 33.30 -42.11 81.26
CA VAL A 178 33.91 -42.37 82.57
C VAL A 178 35.40 -42.07 82.47
N SER A 179 35.82 -41.00 83.15
CA SER A 179 37.22 -40.68 83.38
C SER A 179 37.83 -41.72 84.32
N ALA A 180 38.74 -42.56 83.80
CA ALA A 180 39.57 -43.42 84.63
C ALA A 180 40.85 -42.66 85.02
N THR A 181 41.11 -42.62 86.34
CA THR A 181 42.36 -42.17 86.97
C THR A 181 43.41 -43.27 86.88
#